data_AF-K5VCY0-F1
#
_entry.id   AF-K5VCY0-F1
#
_cell.length_a   1.000
_cell.length_b   1.000
_cell.length_c   1.000
_cell.angle_alpha   90.00
_cell.angle_beta   90.00
_cell.angle_gamma   90.00
#
_symmetry.space_group_name_H-M   'P 1'
#
loop_
_entity.id
_entity.type
_entity.pdbx_description
1 polymer ?
#
loop_
_entity_poly.entity_id
_entity_poly.type
_entity_poly.pdbx_seq_one_letter_code
_entity_poly.pdbx_strand_id
1 'polypeptide(L)'
;LEHFHTLTLQSKVTAYNYYMTLQKLTNVTQLSKQYDRFKPFLHMLREWHYLKLLKRAGRGHIADGIRNIKPGELCLQCPVCPRLGFNLLDN
;
A
#
# COMPACT_ATOMS: atom_id res chain seq x y z
N LEU A 1 1.44 -9.90 -4.08
CA LEU A 1 0.63 -8.70 -3.76
C LEU A 1 0.51 -7.71 -4.91
N GLU A 2 1.39 -7.77 -5.93
CA GLU A 2 1.28 -6.90 -7.11
C GLU A 2 -0.04 -7.07 -7.86
N HIS A 3 -0.48 -8.31 -8.08
CA HIS A 3 -1.78 -8.60 -8.68
C HIS A 3 -2.95 -7.95 -7.91
N PHE A 4 -2.96 -8.07 -6.58
CA PHE A 4 -3.96 -7.41 -5.74
C PHE A 4 -3.94 -5.89 -5.89
N HIS A 5 -2.75 -5.28 -5.89
CA HIS A 5 -2.61 -3.83 -6.06
C HIS A 5 -3.16 -3.36 -7.41
N THR A 6 -2.79 -4.05 -8.49
CA THR A 6 -3.27 -3.75 -9.84
C THR A 6 -4.80 -3.84 -9.92
N LEU A 7 -5.40 -4.92 -9.39
CA LEU A 7 -6.85 -5.07 -9.35
C LEU A 7 -7.54 -4.02 -8.48
N THR A 8 -6.96 -3.64 -7.35
CA THR A 8 -7.52 -2.58 -6.50
C THR A 8 -7.58 -1.25 -7.26
N LEU A 9 -6.55 -0.94 -8.04
CA LEU A 9 -6.50 0.27 -8.87
C LEU A 9 -7.45 0.22 -10.07
N GLN A 10 -7.57 -0.94 -10.73
CA GLN A 10 -8.38 -1.09 -11.94
C GLN A 10 -9.88 -1.25 -11.66
N SER A 11 -10.25 -2.02 -10.63
CA SER A 11 -11.64 -2.46 -10.42
C SER A 11 -12.14 -2.24 -8.99
N LYS A 12 -11.41 -1.47 -8.16
CA LYS A 12 -11.80 -1.11 -6.78
C LYS A 12 -12.11 -2.33 -5.90
N VAL A 13 -11.44 -3.45 -6.15
CA VAL A 13 -11.62 -4.69 -5.37
C VAL A 13 -11.17 -4.47 -3.93
N THR A 14 -12.03 -4.85 -2.98
CA THR A 14 -11.69 -4.79 -1.56
C THR A 14 -10.73 -5.92 -1.18
N ALA A 15 -9.92 -5.70 -0.14
CA ALA A 15 -9.04 -6.74 0.41
C ALA A 15 -9.81 -8.01 0.80
N TYR A 16 -11.02 -7.86 1.35
CA TYR A 16 -11.89 -8.97 1.72
C TYR A 16 -12.34 -9.77 0.50
N ASN A 17 -12.87 -9.12 -0.53
CA ASN A 17 -13.34 -9.80 -1.74
C ASN A 17 -12.18 -10.52 -2.44
N TYR A 18 -11.01 -9.89 -2.53
CA TYR A 18 -9.83 -10.53 -3.10
C TYR A 18 -9.41 -11.78 -2.32
N TYR A 19 -9.35 -11.68 -0.98
CA TYR A 19 -9.00 -12.80 -0.12
C TYR A 19 -10.02 -13.96 -0.22
N MET A 20 -11.31 -13.65 -0.21
CA MET A 20 -12.38 -14.64 -0.42
C MET A 20 -12.28 -15.33 -1.78
N THR A 21 -11.94 -14.60 -2.84
CA THR A 21 -11.71 -15.18 -4.17
C THR A 21 -10.53 -16.15 -4.15
N LEU A 22 -9.40 -15.79 -3.53
CA LEU A 22 -8.28 -16.71 -3.37
C LEU A 22 -8.67 -17.96 -2.57
N GLN A 23 -9.45 -17.77 -1.50
CA GLN A 23 -9.91 -18.86 -0.66
C GLN A 23 -10.80 -19.84 -1.44
N LYS A 24 -11.73 -19.33 -2.26
CA LYS A 24 -12.59 -20.13 -3.15
C LYS A 24 -11.81 -20.83 -4.25
N LEU A 25 -10.84 -20.17 -4.88
CA LEU A 25 -9.98 -20.78 -5.90
C LEU A 25 -9.10 -21.91 -5.32
N THR A 26 -8.71 -21.79 -4.05
CA THR A 26 -7.86 -22.78 -3.37
C THR A 26 -8.65 -24.01 -2.94
N ASN A 27 -9.90 -23.84 -2.51
CA ASN A 27 -10.77 -24.95 -2.09
C ASN A 27 -12.22 -24.65 -2.51
N VAL A 28 -12.53 -24.98 -3.76
CA VAL A 28 -13.86 -24.76 -4.34
C VAL A 28 -14.92 -25.59 -3.63
N THR A 29 -14.56 -26.81 -3.20
CA THR A 29 -15.49 -27.78 -2.63
C THR A 29 -15.77 -27.53 -1.14
N GLN A 30 -14.98 -26.67 -0.48
CA GLN A 30 -15.05 -26.39 0.96
C GLN A 30 -14.93 -27.64 1.86
N LEU A 31 -14.43 -28.76 1.31
CA LEU A 31 -14.38 -30.05 2.03
C LEU A 31 -13.27 -30.09 3.10
N SER A 32 -12.19 -29.32 2.90
CA SER A 32 -11.13 -29.16 3.90
C SER A 32 -11.33 -27.92 4.78
N LYS A 33 -11.02 -28.07 6.07
CA LYS A 33 -11.01 -26.96 7.04
C LYS A 33 -9.99 -25.91 6.60
N GLN A 34 -10.48 -24.71 6.29
CA GLN A 34 -9.62 -23.57 5.98
C GLN A 34 -9.39 -22.73 7.24
N TYR A 35 -8.13 -22.35 7.46
CA TYR A 35 -7.78 -21.39 8.49
C TYR A 35 -8.06 -19.98 7.97
N ASP A 36 -8.69 -19.14 8.80
CA ASP A 36 -8.85 -17.73 8.48
C ASP A 36 -7.47 -17.04 8.52
N ARG A 37 -6.99 -16.67 7.33
CA ARG A 37 -5.74 -15.93 7.11
C ARG A 37 -6.00 -14.50 6.65
N PHE A 38 -7.21 -13.99 6.83
CA PHE A 38 -7.54 -12.63 6.42
C PHE A 38 -6.72 -11.59 7.19
N LYS A 39 -6.59 -11.73 8.52
CA LYS A 39 -5.74 -10.85 9.34
C LYS A 39 -4.26 -10.86 8.87
N PRO A 40 -3.58 -12.02 8.75
CA PRO A 40 -2.25 -12.10 8.15
C PRO A 40 -2.16 -11.46 6.77
N PHE A 41 -3.18 -11.64 5.93
CA PHE A 41 -3.23 -10.99 4.61
C PHE A 41 -3.23 -9.47 4.73
N LEU A 42 -4.01 -8.88 5.63
CA LEU A 42 -3.98 -7.43 5.89
C LEU A 42 -2.62 -6.94 6.40
N HIS A 43 -1.90 -7.73 7.20
CA HIS A 43 -0.53 -7.39 7.63
C HIS A 43 0.43 -7.34 6.44
N MET A 44 0.45 -8.38 5.61
CA MET A 44 1.27 -8.42 4.40
C MET A 44 0.96 -7.25 3.45
N LEU A 45 -0.32 -6.85 3.35
CA LEU A 45 -0.71 -5.68 2.56
C LEU A 45 -0.11 -4.38 3.08
N ARG A 46 -0.11 -4.16 4.39
CA ARG A 46 0.47 -2.96 5.01
C ARG A 46 1.98 -2.90 4.78
N GLU A 47 2.68 -4.00 5.01
CA GLU A 47 4.12 -4.11 4.76
C GLU A 47 4.46 -3.84 3.30
N TRP A 48 3.70 -4.43 2.37
CA TRP A 48 3.90 -4.21 0.95
C TRP A 48 3.67 -2.75 0.53
N HIS A 49 2.60 -2.11 1.03
CA HIS A 49 2.37 -0.68 0.77
C HIS A 49 3.50 0.18 1.31
N TYR A 50 4.01 -0.12 2.50
CA TYR A 50 5.16 0.57 3.09
C TYR A 50 6.41 0.42 2.22
N LEU A 51 6.73 -0.79 1.76
CA LEU A 51 7.86 -1.03 0.86
C LEU A 51 7.72 -0.28 -0.47
N LYS A 52 6.52 -0.23 -1.06
CA LYS A 52 6.29 0.55 -2.28
C LYS A 52 6.43 2.05 -2.04
N LEU A 53 6.02 2.54 -0.87
CA LEU A 53 6.19 3.94 -0.47
C LEU A 53 7.68 4.31 -0.34
N LEU A 54 8.46 3.47 0.34
CA LEU A 54 9.93 3.64 0.45
C LEU A 54 10.61 3.65 -0.92
N LYS A 55 10.20 2.74 -1.82
CA LYS A 55 10.73 2.68 -3.18
C LYS A 55 10.44 3.96 -3.96
N ARG A 56 9.21 4.49 -3.89
CA ARG A 56 8.84 5.74 -4.58
C ARG A 56 9.62 6.95 -4.05
N ALA A 57 9.88 6.99 -2.75
CA ALA A 57 10.66 8.05 -2.12
C ALA A 57 12.19 7.87 -2.26
N GLY A 58 12.66 6.83 -2.97
CA GLY A 58 14.09 6.59 -3.18
C GLY A 58 14.88 6.28 -1.91
N ARG A 59 14.24 5.91 -0.79
CA ARG A 59 14.90 5.74 0.52
C ARG A 59 15.93 4.61 0.57
N GLY A 60 15.91 3.70 -0.40
CA GLY A 60 16.95 2.67 -0.55
C GLY A 60 18.32 3.22 -0.99
N HIS A 61 18.40 4.45 -1.50
CA HIS A 61 19.64 5.07 -1.99
C HIS A 61 20.30 6.02 -0.97
N ILE A 62 19.73 6.15 0.23
CA ILE A 62 20.21 7.06 1.27
C ILE A 62 20.85 6.23 2.38
N ALA A 63 22.02 6.64 2.88
CA ALA A 63 22.65 6.00 4.03
C ALA A 63 21.71 6.03 5.26
N ASP A 64 21.58 4.88 5.94
CA ASP A 64 20.60 4.68 7.02
C ASP A 64 19.15 5.03 6.61
N GLY A 65 18.85 4.93 5.31
CA GLY A 65 17.72 5.60 4.67
C GLY A 65 16.35 5.32 5.26
N ILE A 66 16.06 4.10 5.74
CA ILE A 66 14.79 3.78 6.41
C ILE A 66 14.79 4.29 7.87
N ARG A 67 15.92 4.19 8.56
CA ARG A 67 16.07 4.60 9.96
C ARG A 67 16.04 6.12 10.13
N ASN A 68 16.47 6.84 9.09
CA ASN A 68 16.52 8.29 9.06
C ASN A 68 15.24 8.96 8.51
N ILE A 69 14.12 8.23 8.39
CA ILE A 69 12.86 8.81 7.87
C ILE A 69 12.21 9.65 8.97
N LYS A 70 12.08 10.95 8.73
CA LYS A 70 11.32 11.83 9.63
C LYS A 70 9.82 11.78 9.31
N PRO A 71 8.95 12.11 10.29
CA PRO A 71 7.52 12.23 10.05
C PRO A 71 7.22 13.12 8.84
N GLY A 72 6.39 12.64 7.91
CA GLY A 72 6.00 13.37 6.71
C GLY A 72 6.94 13.24 5.50
N GLU A 73 8.15 12.68 5.64
CA GLU A 73 9.11 12.58 4.51
C GLU A 73 8.67 11.64 3.38
N LEU A 74 7.74 10.71 3.68
CA LEU A 74 7.16 9.81 2.67
C LEU A 74 5.84 10.34 2.09
N CYS A 75 5.31 11.44 2.63
CA CYS A 75 4.05 12.00 2.19
C CYS A 75 4.24 12.82 0.91
N LEU A 76 3.26 12.75 0.01
CA LEU A 76 3.20 13.67 -1.13
C LEU A 76 2.79 15.05 -0.63
N GLN A 77 3.53 16.08 -1.04
CA GLN A 77 3.15 17.45 -0.83
C GLN A 77 1.86 17.73 -1.61
N CYS A 78 0.83 18.23 -0.93
CA CYS A 78 -0.45 18.50 -1.57
C CYS A 78 -0.27 19.62 -2.62
N PRO A 79 -0.63 19.37 -3.90
CA PRO A 79 -0.50 20.39 -4.94
C PRO A 79 -1.47 21.56 -4.74
N VAL A 80 -2.60 21.33 -4.07
CA VAL A 80 -3.68 22.32 -3.86
C VAL A 80 -3.44 23.18 -2.62
N CYS A 81 -2.70 22.68 -1.62
CA CYS A 81 -2.44 23.46 -0.41
C CYS A 81 -1.63 24.71 -0.75
N PRO A 82 -2.02 25.90 -0.23
CA PRO A 82 -1.29 27.15 -0.44
C PRO A 82 0.14 27.06 0.10
N ARG A 83 1.11 27.29 -0.77
CA ARG A 83 2.55 27.25 -0.50
C ARG A 83 3.19 28.48 -1.14
N LEU A 84 3.59 29.39 -0.28
CA LEU A 84 4.30 30.62 -0.62
C LEU A 84 5.54 30.30 -1.47
N GLY A 85 5.77 31.04 -2.54
CA GLY A 85 6.85 30.79 -3.50
C GLY A 85 6.73 29.53 -4.37
N PHE A 86 5.66 28.72 -4.24
CA PHE A 86 5.42 27.55 -5.08
C PHE A 86 4.14 27.69 -5.92
N ASN A 87 2.99 27.85 -5.25
CA ASN A 87 1.67 28.01 -5.90
C ASN A 87 0.88 29.20 -5.33
N LEU A 88 1.50 29.98 -4.44
CA LEU A 88 1.06 31.32 -4.06
C LEU A 88 2.18 32.31 -4.37
N LEU A 89 1.81 33.45 -4.96
CA LEU A 89 2.70 34.59 -5.13
C LEU A 89 2.81 35.34 -3.79
N ASP A 90 4.01 35.85 -3.50
CA ASP A 90 4.26 36.70 -2.35
C ASP A 90 3.72 38.10 -2.68
N ASN A 91 2.93 38.68 -1.77
CA ASN A 91 2.43 40.06 -1.90
C ASN A 91 3.55 41.07 -1.63
#